data_AF-A0A7Y8M4L0-F1
#
_entry.id   AF-A0A7Y8M4L0-F1
#
_cell.length_a   1.000
_cell.length_b   1.000
_cell.length_c   1.000
_cell.angle_alpha   90.00
_cell.angle_beta   90.00
_cell.angle_gamma   90.00
#
_symmetry.space_group_name_H-M   'P 1'
#
loop_
_entity.id
_entity.type
_entity.pdbx_description
1 polymer ?
#
loop_
_entity_poly.entity_id
_entity_poly.type
_entity_poly.pdbx_seq_one_letter_code
_entity_poly.pdbx_strand_id
1 'polypeptide(L)' 'YLSLIGFYALPLDYLDQFPKKVAAVTREDVKAAFRRHVKPEHLVTVIVAGE' A
#
# COMPACT_ATOMS: atom_id res chain seq x y z
N TYR A 1 -8.10 0.48 -15.45
CA TYR A 1 -8.38 0.49 -13.99
C TYR A 1 -9.53 -0.43 -13.60
N LEU A 2 -10.72 -0.36 -14.25
CA LEU A 2 -11.88 -1.21 -13.91
C LEU A 2 -11.60 -2.72 -13.95
N SER A 3 -10.75 -3.19 -14.87
CA SER A 3 -10.37 -4.61 -14.96
C SER A 3 -9.68 -5.14 -13.68
N LEU A 4 -8.96 -4.30 -12.93
CA LEU A 4 -8.33 -4.68 -11.66
C LEU A 4 -9.36 -4.81 -10.52
N ILE A 5 -10.43 -4.01 -10.56
CA ILE A 5 -11.50 -4.06 -9.56
C ILE A 5 -12.25 -5.39 -9.66
N GLY A 6 -12.61 -5.79 -10.87
CA GLY A 6 -13.21 -7.11 -11.12
C GLY A 6 -12.26 -8.26 -10.79
N PHE A 7 -10.97 -8.13 -11.10
CA PHE A 7 -9.97 -9.18 -10.86
C PHE A 7 -9.67 -9.40 -9.37
N TYR A 8 -9.52 -8.34 -8.58
CA TYR A 8 -9.27 -8.42 -7.14
C TYR A 8 -10.56 -8.48 -6.30
N ALA A 9 -11.73 -8.66 -6.93
CA ALA A 9 -13.03 -8.66 -6.28
C ALA A 9 -13.24 -7.44 -5.37
N LEU A 10 -12.75 -6.28 -5.80
CA LEU A 10 -12.93 -5.03 -5.05
C LEU A 10 -14.39 -4.56 -5.18
N PRO A 11 -14.92 -3.89 -4.15
CA PRO A 11 -16.27 -3.33 -4.18
C PRO A 11 -16.49 -2.43 -5.40
N LEU A 12 -17.71 -2.44 -5.95
CA LEU A 12 -18.06 -1.61 -7.12
C LEU A 12 -17.96 -0.10 -6.83
N ASP A 13 -18.05 0.29 -5.54
CA ASP A 13 -17.90 1.69 -5.08
C ASP A 13 -16.43 2.07 -4.81
N TYR A 14 -15.46 1.20 -5.10
CA TYR A 14 -14.06 1.42 -4.77
C TYR A 14 -13.51 2.72 -5.38
N LEU A 15 -13.88 3.06 -6.61
CA LEU A 15 -13.42 4.28 -7.28
C LEU A 15 -13.96 5.55 -6.60
N ASP A 16 -15.17 5.50 -6.06
CA ASP A 16 -15.79 6.64 -5.37
C ASP A 16 -15.28 6.80 -3.94
N GLN A 17 -14.98 5.68 -3.28
CA GLN A 17 -14.49 5.66 -1.89
C GLN A 17 -12.98 5.91 -1.80
N PHE A 18 -12.21 5.55 -2.82
CA PHE A 18 -10.74 5.61 -2.76
C PHE A 18 -10.21 7.02 -2.43
N PRO A 19 -10.62 8.11 -3.11
CA PRO A 19 -10.15 9.45 -2.77
C PRO A 19 -10.51 9.86 -1.33
N LYS A 20 -11.70 9.47 -0.86
CA LYS A 20 -12.16 9.77 0.52
C LYS A 20 -11.32 9.05 1.55
N LYS A 21 -11.00 7.78 1.31
CA LYS A 21 -10.15 6.96 2.19
C LYS A 21 -8.74 7.51 2.23
N VAL A 22 -8.17 7.94 1.10
CA VAL A 22 -6.84 8.55 1.04
C VAL A 22 -6.81 9.87 1.82
N ALA A 23 -7.81 10.74 1.65
CA ALA A 23 -7.89 12.02 2.36
C ALA A 23 -8.05 11.88 3.87
N ALA A 24 -8.61 10.76 4.35
CA ALA A 24 -8.79 10.48 5.77
C ALA A 24 -7.53 9.93 6.48
N VAL A 25 -6.47 9.59 5.74
CA VAL A 25 -5.25 9.00 6.33
C VAL A 25 -4.48 10.05 7.13
N THR A 26 -4.20 9.73 8.39
CA THR A 26 -3.38 10.58 9.28
C THR A 26 -1.91 10.16 9.31
N ARG A 27 -1.05 11.01 9.86
CA ARG A 27 0.38 10.70 10.04
C ARG A 27 0.59 9.54 11.02
N GLU A 28 -0.26 9.47 12.03
CA GLU A 28 -0.27 8.44 13.06
C GLU A 28 -0.59 7.07 12.45
N ASP A 29 -1.58 7.02 11.54
CA ASP A 29 -1.95 5.80 10.80
C ASP A 29 -0.80 5.30 9.95
N VAL A 30 -0.12 6.19 9.23
CA VAL A 30 1.05 5.84 8.40
C VAL A 30 2.16 5.25 9.26
N LYS A 31 2.48 5.89 10.39
CA LYS A 31 3.50 5.37 11.32
C LYS A 31 3.10 4.00 11.89
N ALA A 32 1.83 3.80 12.22
CA ALA A 32 1.33 2.53 12.75
C ALA A 32 1.39 1.41 11.70
N ALA A 33 0.92 1.68 10.48
CA ALA A 33 0.98 0.73 9.37
C ALA A 33 2.42 0.36 9.01
N PHE A 34 3.33 1.34 8.96
CA PHE A 34 4.74 1.10 8.67
C PHE A 34 5.38 0.15 9.69
N ARG A 35 5.17 0.39 11.00
CA ARG A 35 5.67 -0.52 12.05
C ARG A 35 5.11 -1.95 11.95
N ARG A 36 3.87 -2.11 11.46
CA ARG A 36 3.23 -3.43 11.32
C ARG A 36 3.78 -4.21 10.14
N HIS A 37 4.01 -3.53 9.02
CA HIS A 37 4.29 -4.19 7.73
C HIS A 37 5.76 -4.16 7.32
N VAL A 38 6.50 -3.11 7.70
CA VAL A 38 7.92 -2.94 7.36
C VAL A 38 8.76 -3.31 8.58
N LYS A 39 9.18 -4.57 8.58
CA LYS A 39 10.03 -5.14 9.62
C LYS A 39 11.48 -5.13 9.15
N PRO A 40 12.40 -4.46 9.87
CA PRO A 40 13.83 -4.44 9.51
C PRO A 40 14.40 -5.85 9.31
N GLU A 41 13.93 -6.82 10.11
CA GLU A 41 14.33 -8.22 10.03
C GLU A 41 14.02 -8.89 8.68
N HIS A 42 13.07 -8.34 7.90
CA HIS A 42 12.67 -8.86 6.60
C HIS A 42 13.12 -7.96 5.43
N LEU A 43 13.94 -6.93 5.70
CA LEU A 43 14.44 -6.05 4.65
C LEU A 43 15.58 -6.72 3.89
N VAL A 44 15.36 -6.98 2.61
CA VAL A 44 16.37 -7.50 1.68
C VAL A 44 16.91 -6.34 0.85
N THR A 45 18.21 -6.07 0.98
CA THR A 45 18.91 -5.10 0.14
C THR A 45 19.87 -5.83 -0.78
N VAL A 46 19.70 -5.65 -2.09
CA VAL A 46 20.58 -6.22 -3.11
C VAL A 46 21.42 -5.09 -3.68
N ILE A 47 22.75 -5.23 -3.58
CA ILE A 47 23.71 -4.29 -4.17
C ILE A 47 24.40 -4.99 -5.32
N VAL A 48 24.39 -4.39 -6.51
CA VAL A 48 25.13 -4.88 -7.67
C VAL A 48 26.35 -3.97 -7.87
N ALA A 49 27.54 -4.52 -7.67
CA ALA A 49 28.79 -3.90 -8.09
C ALA A 49 29.35 -4.74 -9.26
N GLY A 50 29.69 -4.07 -10.36
CA GLY A 50 30.42 -4.67 -11.49
C GLY A 50 31.91 -4.32 -11.41
N GLU A 51 32.75 -5.16 -12.01
CA GLU A 51 34.17 -4.87 -12.26
C GLU A 51 34.37 -3.62 -13.12
#